data_AF-A0A8K2A0X8-F1
#
_entry.id   AF-A0A8K2A0X8-F1
#
_cell.length_a   1.000
_cell.length_b   1.000
_cell.length_c   1.000
_cell.angle_alpha   90.00
_cell.angle_beta   90.00
_cell.angle_gamma   90.00
#
_symmetry.space_group_name_H-M   'P 1'
#
loop_
_entity.id
_entity.type
_entity.pdbx_description
1 polymer ?
#
loop_
_entity_poly.entity_id
_entity_poly.type
_entity_poly.pdbx_seq_one_letter_code
_entity_poly.pdbx_strand_id
1 'polypeptide(L)'
;MAYVCEFGSGQRVYLDNQGTQTLVTTYSGSPGQQQQSSSGFQTGAWTAPPEAYHSSQGLTLKVNTSQGAHYIQVQGGSMQVVSSQATGGAQQMQMHTAAMPTSPTMQPMQPMQPMSFSNPSSETPAPKPSGSEPMQPMQSMQPMQPMEPMQPMRMGNMEMNLNNPMEMRMGNMHMRMGDSPQMNQPPQSPPSQSAQAAQANRRFCSQCGAAVEPTDRFCASCGHQLH
;
A
#
# COMPACT_ATOMS: atom_id res chain seq x y z
N MET A 1 17.28 -12.22 -2.38
CA MET A 1 16.99 -13.02 -3.60
C MET A 1 15.57 -13.48 -3.43
N ALA A 2 14.69 -13.15 -4.39
CA ALA A 2 13.27 -13.36 -4.18
C ALA A 2 12.78 -14.68 -4.78
N TYR A 3 11.76 -15.23 -4.15
CA TYR A 3 11.02 -16.39 -4.62
C TYR A 3 9.63 -15.96 -5.03
N VAL A 4 9.08 -16.56 -6.06
CA VAL A 4 7.74 -16.27 -6.58
C VAL A 4 6.94 -17.56 -6.70
N CYS A 5 5.68 -17.47 -6.34
CA CYS A 5 4.69 -18.48 -6.68
C CYS A 5 3.46 -17.80 -7.31
N GLU A 6 2.83 -18.52 -8.24
CA GLU A 6 1.57 -18.08 -8.85
C GLU A 6 0.41 -18.85 -8.20
N PHE A 7 -0.66 -18.14 -7.87
CA PHE A 7 -1.84 -18.68 -7.21
C PHE A 7 -3.10 -18.09 -7.85
N GLY A 8 -4.05 -18.93 -8.28
CA GLY A 8 -5.28 -18.49 -8.93
C GLY A 8 -5.08 -17.87 -10.33
N SER A 9 -6.12 -17.22 -10.86
CA SER A 9 -6.15 -16.65 -12.21
C SER A 9 -5.43 -15.29 -12.29
N GLY A 10 -4.10 -15.29 -12.11
CA GLY A 10 -3.26 -14.10 -12.28
C GLY A 10 -2.84 -13.39 -10.99
N GLN A 11 -2.86 -14.09 -9.85
CA GLN A 11 -2.20 -13.58 -8.65
C GLN A 11 -0.79 -14.16 -8.52
N ARG A 12 0.17 -13.29 -8.20
CA ARG A 12 1.57 -13.63 -8.00
C ARG A 12 2.00 -13.18 -6.63
N VAL A 13 2.70 -14.04 -5.89
CA VAL A 13 3.21 -13.71 -4.57
C VAL A 13 4.72 -13.87 -4.58
N TYR A 14 5.41 -12.78 -4.29
CA TYR A 14 6.84 -12.69 -4.15
C TYR A 14 7.22 -12.67 -2.67
N LEU A 15 8.24 -13.43 -2.33
CA LEU A 15 8.84 -13.49 -1.01
C LEU A 15 10.30 -13.11 -1.15
N ASP A 16 10.76 -12.18 -0.33
CA ASP A 16 12.17 -11.84 -0.26
C ASP A 16 12.61 -11.72 1.19
N ASN A 17 13.83 -12.14 1.47
CA ASN A 17 14.42 -11.95 2.78
C ASN A 17 15.43 -10.80 2.73
N GLN A 18 15.08 -9.73 3.44
CA GLN A 18 15.90 -8.54 3.60
C GLN A 18 16.54 -8.57 5.00
N GLY A 19 17.62 -9.35 5.12
CA GLY A 19 18.35 -9.55 6.37
C GLY A 19 17.60 -10.44 7.37
N THR A 20 16.74 -9.83 8.18
CA THR A 20 15.89 -10.54 9.18
C THR A 20 14.40 -10.32 8.96
N GLN A 21 14.04 -9.54 7.94
CA GLN A 21 12.66 -9.24 7.59
C GLN A 21 12.28 -10.04 6.34
N THR A 22 11.18 -10.80 6.42
CA THR A 22 10.52 -11.37 5.26
C THR A 22 9.57 -10.34 4.68
N LEU A 23 9.81 -9.94 3.44
CA LEU A 23 8.91 -9.11 2.66
C LEU A 23 8.04 -9.98 1.77
N VAL A 24 6.73 -9.88 1.92
CA VAL A 24 5.74 -10.56 1.09
C VAL A 24 5.05 -9.52 0.21
N THR A 25 5.19 -9.65 -1.10
CA THR A 25 4.56 -8.77 -2.07
C THR A 25 3.59 -9.57 -2.93
N THR A 26 2.33 -9.21 -2.84
CA THR A 26 1.24 -9.79 -3.64
C THR A 26 0.95 -8.87 -4.83
N TYR A 27 0.82 -9.47 -6.00
CA TYR A 27 0.32 -8.86 -7.21
C TYR A 27 -0.97 -9.57 -7.56
N SER A 28 -2.03 -8.80 -7.76
CA SER A 28 -3.29 -9.30 -8.31
C SER A 28 -3.62 -8.45 -9.51
N GLY A 29 -3.92 -9.09 -10.64
CA GLY A 29 -4.18 -8.37 -11.87
C GLY A 29 -5.33 -8.98 -12.66
N SER A 30 -6.33 -8.16 -12.98
CA SER A 30 -7.25 -8.39 -14.09
C SER A 30 -6.74 -7.59 -15.29
N PRO A 31 -7.10 -7.94 -16.54
CA PRO A 31 -6.86 -7.06 -17.67
C PRO A 31 -7.40 -5.65 -17.36
N GLY A 32 -6.52 -4.65 -17.28
CA GLY A 32 -6.86 -3.26 -17.00
C GLY A 32 -6.68 -2.76 -15.55
N GLN A 33 -6.47 -3.63 -14.55
CA GLN A 33 -6.15 -3.22 -13.18
C GLN A 33 -5.16 -4.19 -12.52
N GLN A 34 -3.92 -3.73 -12.28
CA GLN A 34 -2.94 -4.41 -11.44
C GLN A 34 -2.87 -3.72 -10.08
N GLN A 35 -3.20 -4.46 -9.03
CA GLN A 35 -3.07 -4.03 -7.65
C GLN A 35 -1.90 -4.78 -7.00
N GLN A 36 -0.97 -4.01 -6.45
CA GLN A 36 0.17 -4.51 -5.68
C GLN A 36 -0.06 -4.20 -4.20
N SER A 37 0.22 -5.16 -3.33
CA SER A 37 0.26 -4.97 -1.87
C SER A 37 1.50 -5.65 -1.30
N SER A 38 2.19 -5.00 -0.36
CA SER A 38 3.41 -5.53 0.25
C SER A 38 3.35 -5.44 1.78
N SER A 39 3.87 -6.44 2.46
CA SER A 39 3.91 -6.51 3.93
C SER A 39 5.23 -7.12 4.40
N GLY A 40 5.86 -6.48 5.39
CA GLY A 40 7.11 -6.92 5.99
C GLY A 40 6.88 -7.55 7.36
N PHE A 41 7.53 -8.69 7.60
CA PHE A 41 7.40 -9.46 8.85
C PHE A 41 8.77 -9.80 9.43
N GLN A 42 8.93 -9.63 10.74
CA GLN A 42 10.17 -9.96 11.43
C GLN A 42 10.23 -11.47 11.71
N THR A 43 10.67 -12.27 10.73
CA THR A 43 10.75 -13.74 10.84
C THR A 43 12.17 -14.23 11.13
N GLY A 44 13.18 -13.39 10.91
CA GLY A 44 14.60 -13.77 10.94
C GLY A 44 15.15 -14.19 9.58
N ALA A 45 16.45 -14.49 9.57
CA ALA A 45 17.16 -14.94 8.37
C ALA A 45 16.71 -16.34 7.96
N TRP A 46 16.50 -16.56 6.66
CA TRP A 46 16.09 -17.86 6.13
C TRP A 46 17.26 -18.83 6.13
N THR A 47 17.00 -20.04 6.61
CA THR A 47 17.97 -21.15 6.65
C THR A 47 17.74 -22.16 5.52
N ALA A 48 16.59 -22.09 4.85
CA ALA A 48 16.24 -22.90 3.69
C ALA A 48 15.33 -22.11 2.73
N PRO A 49 15.19 -22.55 1.46
CA PRO A 49 14.21 -21.98 0.54
C PRO A 49 12.79 -22.01 1.13
N PRO A 50 11.97 -20.98 0.88
CA PRO A 50 10.59 -20.99 1.35
C PRO A 50 9.72 -21.98 0.56
N GLU A 51 8.65 -22.43 1.20
CA GLU A 51 7.66 -23.34 0.61
C GLU A 51 6.30 -22.64 0.57
N ALA A 52 5.52 -22.86 -0.48
CA ALA A 52 4.18 -22.32 -0.62
C ALA A 52 3.16 -23.45 -0.68
N TYR A 53 2.03 -23.27 0.00
CA TYR A 53 0.95 -24.26 0.13
C TYR A 53 -0.37 -23.58 -0.17
N HIS A 54 -1.13 -24.10 -1.13
CA HIS A 54 -2.48 -23.61 -1.40
C HIS A 54 -3.51 -24.52 -0.75
N SER A 55 -4.56 -23.92 -0.19
CA SER A 55 -5.70 -24.63 0.40
C SER A 55 -7.01 -23.90 0.05
N SER A 56 -8.15 -24.46 0.45
CA SER A 56 -9.45 -23.78 0.33
C SER A 56 -9.53 -22.45 1.10
N GLN A 57 -8.72 -22.28 2.14
CA GLN A 57 -8.70 -21.07 2.97
C GLN A 57 -7.82 -19.96 2.39
N GLY A 58 -6.92 -20.27 1.46
CA GLY A 58 -5.99 -19.32 0.85
C GLY A 58 -4.58 -19.88 0.70
N LEU A 59 -3.62 -18.98 0.58
CA LEU A 59 -2.21 -19.29 0.41
C LEU A 59 -1.49 -19.27 1.76
N THR A 60 -0.73 -20.32 2.07
CA THR A 60 0.16 -20.38 3.23
C THR A 60 1.60 -20.48 2.78
N LEU A 61 2.43 -19.55 3.21
CA LEU A 61 3.85 -19.52 2.94
C LEU A 61 4.60 -19.98 4.19
N LYS A 62 5.53 -20.92 4.04
CA LYS A 62 6.37 -21.40 5.12
C LYS A 62 7.80 -20.92 4.88
N VAL A 63 8.33 -20.21 5.86
CA VAL A 63 9.74 -19.78 5.90
C VAL A 63 10.43 -20.50 7.05
N ASN A 64 11.55 -21.16 6.75
CA ASN A 64 12.38 -21.78 7.78
C ASN A 64 13.47 -20.80 8.19
N THR A 65 13.56 -20.48 9.48
CA THR A 65 14.57 -19.58 10.04
C THR A 65 15.31 -20.26 11.17
N SER A 66 16.33 -19.60 11.72
CA SER A 66 17.08 -20.11 12.88
C SER A 66 16.22 -20.24 14.14
N GLN A 67 15.10 -19.52 14.23
CA GLN A 67 14.18 -19.55 15.37
C GLN A 67 13.06 -20.60 15.21
N GLY A 68 12.96 -21.23 14.05
CA GLY A 68 11.93 -22.20 13.72
C GLY A 68 11.25 -21.92 12.38
N ALA A 69 10.19 -22.67 12.09
CA ALA A 69 9.36 -22.41 10.93
C ALA A 69 8.31 -21.35 11.27
N HIS A 70 8.20 -20.32 10.43
CA HIS A 70 7.10 -19.35 10.48
C HIS A 70 6.16 -19.58 9.30
N TYR A 71 4.87 -19.42 9.54
CA TYR A 71 3.83 -19.56 8.53
C TYR A 71 3.21 -18.19 8.27
N ILE A 72 3.05 -17.80 7.02
CA ILE A 72 2.43 -16.55 6.62
C ILE A 72 1.21 -16.89 5.78
N GLN A 73 0.03 -16.54 6.27
CA GLN A 73 -1.22 -16.73 5.56
C GLN A 73 -1.55 -15.49 4.74
N VAL A 74 -1.94 -15.71 3.49
CA VAL A 74 -2.36 -14.70 2.53
C VAL A 74 -3.78 -15.04 2.07
N GLN A 75 -4.75 -14.25 2.51
CA GLN A 75 -6.17 -14.45 2.19
C GLN A 75 -6.82 -13.12 1.78
N GLY A 76 -7.34 -13.04 0.55
CA GLY A 76 -8.11 -11.87 0.09
C GLY A 76 -7.36 -10.54 0.13
N GLY A 77 -6.02 -10.55 0.11
CA GLY A 77 -5.17 -9.37 0.26
C GLY A 77 -4.73 -9.06 1.70
N SER A 78 -5.29 -9.74 2.70
CA SER A 78 -4.79 -9.70 4.07
C SER A 78 -3.63 -10.68 4.24
N MET A 79 -2.59 -10.26 4.96
CA MET A 79 -1.40 -11.06 5.24
C MET A 79 -1.14 -11.10 6.74
N GLN A 80 -0.97 -12.29 7.31
CA GLN A 80 -0.74 -12.49 8.75
C GLN A 80 0.31 -13.57 8.97
N VAL A 81 1.19 -13.37 9.96
CA VAL A 81 2.12 -14.41 10.42
C VAL A 81 1.42 -15.22 11.51
N VAL A 82 1.42 -16.54 11.35
CA VAL A 82 0.91 -17.50 12.31
C VAL A 82 2.04 -18.45 12.73
N SER A 83 2.06 -18.82 14.01
CA SER A 83 3.09 -19.69 14.60
C SER A 83 2.84 -21.17 14.34
N SER A 84 1.62 -21.55 13.96
CA SER A 84 1.22 -22.94 13.73
C SER A 84 0.65 -23.15 12.34
N GLN A 85 0.86 -24.37 11.83
CA GLN A 85 0.51 -24.74 10.48
C GLN A 85 -0.94 -25.25 10.41
N ALA A 86 -1.85 -24.48 9.83
CA ALA A 86 -3.16 -24.99 9.40
C ALA A 86 -3.05 -25.48 7.94
N THR A 87 -2.50 -26.68 7.72
CA THR A 87 -2.31 -27.26 6.36
C THR A 87 -3.29 -28.38 6.02
N GLY A 88 -4.42 -28.50 6.73
CA GLY A 88 -5.44 -29.51 6.44
C GLY A 88 -5.89 -29.44 4.97
N GLY A 89 -5.45 -30.41 4.15
CA GLY A 89 -5.76 -30.47 2.72
C GLY A 89 -4.99 -29.50 1.82
N ALA A 90 -3.85 -28.94 2.27
CA ALA A 90 -3.08 -28.00 1.47
C ALA A 90 -2.15 -28.71 0.46
N GLN A 91 -2.14 -28.28 -0.79
CA GLN A 91 -1.23 -28.78 -1.83
C GLN A 91 -0.05 -27.83 -2.00
N GLN A 92 1.16 -28.38 -1.91
CA GLN A 92 2.40 -27.64 -2.12
C GLN A 92 2.48 -27.13 -3.56
N MET A 93 2.84 -25.86 -3.69
CA MET A 93 3.05 -25.20 -4.98
C MET A 93 4.53 -25.09 -5.30
N GLN A 94 4.82 -24.99 -6.59
CA GLN A 94 6.19 -24.77 -7.06
C GLN A 94 6.60 -23.31 -6.85
N MET A 95 7.72 -23.13 -6.15
CA MET A 95 8.38 -21.86 -5.95
C MET A 95 9.50 -21.70 -6.98
N HIS A 96 9.52 -20.57 -7.68
CA HIS A 96 10.58 -20.21 -8.61
C HIS A 96 11.39 -19.07 -8.03
N THR A 97 12.68 -18.99 -8.30
CA THR A 97 13.46 -17.80 -7.98
C THR A 97 13.21 -16.73 -9.05
N ALA A 98 13.01 -15.48 -8.62
CA ALA A 98 12.79 -14.35 -9.50
C ALA A 98 13.41 -13.09 -8.92
N ALA A 99 13.71 -12.12 -9.78
CA ALA A 99 13.96 -10.75 -9.31
C ALA A 99 12.64 -10.15 -8.82
N MET A 100 12.67 -9.41 -7.71
CA MET A 100 11.53 -8.59 -7.31
C MET A 100 11.24 -7.60 -8.43
N PRO A 101 9.99 -7.52 -8.94
CA PRO A 101 9.60 -6.41 -9.81
C PRO A 101 9.80 -5.13 -9.00
N THR A 102 10.80 -4.34 -9.39
CA THR A 102 10.90 -2.95 -8.97
C THR A 102 9.62 -2.29 -9.46
N SER A 103 8.76 -1.83 -8.56
CA SER A 103 7.67 -0.93 -8.93
C SER A 103 8.26 0.14 -9.85
N PRO A 104 7.64 0.46 -11.00
CA PRO A 104 8.12 1.56 -11.81
C PRO A 104 8.12 2.77 -10.90
N THR A 105 9.31 3.22 -10.50
CA THR A 105 9.47 4.54 -9.94
C THR A 105 8.94 5.43 -11.04
N MET A 106 7.76 6.05 -10.83
CA MET A 106 7.36 7.16 -11.65
C MET A 106 8.51 8.16 -11.49
N GLN A 107 9.41 8.19 -12.47
CA GLN A 107 10.39 9.24 -12.55
C GLN A 107 9.58 10.54 -12.52
N PRO A 108 9.93 11.50 -11.65
CA PRO A 108 9.23 12.78 -11.63
C PRO A 108 9.19 13.28 -13.06
N MET A 109 7.98 13.49 -13.60
CA MET A 109 7.80 13.97 -14.96
C MET A 109 8.69 15.20 -15.13
N GLN A 110 9.67 15.10 -16.02
CA GLN A 110 10.49 16.26 -16.34
C GLN A 110 9.55 17.35 -16.85
N PRO A 111 9.67 18.60 -16.35
CA PRO A 111 8.84 19.69 -16.85
C PRO A 111 9.05 19.79 -18.37
N MET A 112 7.95 19.72 -19.12
CA MET A 112 7.96 19.86 -20.58
C MET A 112 8.68 21.17 -20.93
N GLN A 113 9.71 21.07 -21.76
CA GLN A 113 10.35 22.26 -22.32
C GLN A 113 9.30 23.03 -23.13
N PRO A 114 9.19 24.36 -22.98
CA PRO A 114 8.25 25.14 -23.75
C PRO A 114 8.60 25.04 -25.23
N MET A 115 7.63 24.60 -26.03
CA MET A 115 7.68 24.61 -27.49
C MET A 115 7.97 26.04 -27.94
N SER A 116 9.09 26.24 -28.63
CA SER A 116 9.36 27.51 -29.31
C SER A 116 8.31 27.70 -30.40
N PHE A 117 7.49 28.75 -30.25
CA PHE A 117 6.60 29.22 -31.29
C PHE A 117 7.43 29.72 -32.46
N SER A 118 7.67 28.85 -33.45
CA SER A 118 8.04 29.28 -34.79
C SER A 118 6.82 29.96 -35.41
N ASN A 119 6.83 31.29 -35.42
CA ASN A 119 5.82 32.08 -36.09
C ASN A 119 6.04 32.05 -37.62
N PRO A 120 4.99 31.93 -38.44
CA PRO A 120 5.11 31.91 -39.89
C PRO A 120 5.03 33.33 -40.45
N SER A 121 5.84 33.67 -41.43
CA SER A 121 5.46 34.62 -42.50
C SER A 121 6.42 34.50 -43.66
N SER A 122 5.80 34.30 -44.80
CA SER A 122 6.32 34.14 -46.14
C SER A 122 6.62 35.47 -46.82
N GLU A 123 7.42 35.38 -47.89
CA GLU A 123 7.50 36.29 -49.06
C GLU A 123 8.41 37.55 -49.00
N THR A 124 9.64 37.36 -49.53
CA THR A 124 10.38 38.11 -50.61
C THR A 124 10.38 39.65 -50.74
N PRO A 125 11.37 40.30 -51.43
CA PRO A 125 12.68 39.85 -51.96
C PRO A 125 13.87 40.79 -51.59
N ALA A 126 15.09 40.37 -51.99
CA ALA A 126 16.38 41.04 -51.79
C ALA A 126 16.50 42.47 -52.39
N PRO A 127 17.49 43.27 -51.92
CA PRO A 127 18.73 43.36 -52.71
C PRO A 127 20.03 43.23 -51.88
N LYS A 128 21.10 42.82 -52.57
CA LYS A 128 22.49 42.64 -52.11
C LYS A 128 23.24 44.01 -51.99
N PRO A 129 24.58 44.04 -51.78
CA PRO A 129 25.26 43.94 -50.49
C PRO A 129 26.23 45.12 -50.28
N SER A 130 26.42 45.63 -49.07
CA SER A 130 27.56 46.52 -48.79
C SER A 130 27.75 46.73 -47.31
N GLY A 131 29.00 46.83 -46.88
CA GLY A 131 29.34 47.35 -45.57
C GLY A 131 29.81 46.28 -44.58
N SER A 132 31.08 45.94 -44.69
CA SER A 132 31.89 45.41 -43.60
C SER A 132 31.89 46.37 -42.40
N GLU A 133 31.27 45.99 -41.29
CA GLU A 133 31.61 46.54 -39.97
C GLU A 133 31.56 45.41 -38.91
N PRO A 134 32.62 45.24 -38.09
CA PRO A 134 32.61 44.27 -37.01
C PRO A 134 31.72 44.79 -35.87
N MET A 135 30.59 44.13 -35.62
CA MET A 135 29.77 44.41 -34.43
C MET A 135 30.48 43.89 -33.17
N GLN A 136 30.55 44.80 -32.20
CA GLN A 136 31.21 44.70 -30.90
C GLN A 136 30.66 43.53 -30.04
N PRO A 137 31.46 43.01 -29.09
CA PRO A 137 30.99 41.96 -28.18
C PRO A 137 29.84 42.49 -27.32
N MET A 138 28.67 41.84 -27.42
CA MET A 138 27.53 42.13 -26.54
C MET A 138 27.93 41.86 -25.09
N GLN A 139 27.80 42.90 -24.28
CA GLN A 139 28.08 42.92 -22.85
C GLN A 139 27.08 42.06 -22.08
N SER A 140 27.61 41.30 -21.12
CA SER A 140 26.99 40.90 -19.84
C SER A 140 25.46 40.73 -19.83
N MET A 141 24.98 39.49 -19.96
CA MET A 141 23.67 39.15 -19.39
C MET A 141 23.76 39.20 -17.86
N GLN A 142 23.01 40.12 -17.26
CA GLN A 142 22.83 40.16 -15.81
C GLN A 142 21.95 38.98 -15.38
N PRO A 143 22.21 38.34 -14.22
CA PRO A 143 21.39 37.23 -13.74
C PRO A 143 19.98 37.72 -13.40
N MET A 144 18.96 36.95 -13.82
CA MET A 144 17.56 37.23 -13.48
C MET A 144 17.40 37.31 -11.95
N GLN A 145 16.65 38.31 -11.49
CA GLN A 145 16.31 38.45 -10.08
C GLN A 145 15.33 37.33 -9.65
N PRO A 146 15.40 36.87 -8.38
CA PRO A 146 14.51 35.83 -7.89
C PRO A 146 13.05 36.30 -7.89
N MET A 147 12.14 35.50 -8.43
CA MET A 147 10.70 35.76 -8.34
C MET A 147 10.23 35.80 -6.89
N GLU A 148 9.38 36.77 -6.58
CA GLU A 148 8.70 36.87 -5.27
C GLU A 148 7.75 35.67 -5.05
N PRO A 149 7.61 35.21 -3.79
CA PRO A 149 6.81 34.03 -3.48
C PRO A 149 5.34 34.24 -3.86
N MET A 150 4.78 33.27 -4.60
CA MET A 150 3.37 33.28 -4.99
C MET A 150 2.47 33.36 -3.76
N GLN A 151 1.48 34.25 -3.84
CA GLN A 151 0.43 34.35 -2.83
C GLN A 151 -0.40 33.05 -2.80
N PRO A 152 -0.89 32.63 -1.63
CA PRO A 152 -1.59 31.35 -1.47
C PRO A 152 -2.84 31.29 -2.36
N MET A 153 -2.89 30.28 -3.22
CA MET A 153 -4.04 30.02 -4.10
C MET A 153 -5.21 29.45 -3.29
N ARG A 154 -6.34 30.17 -3.31
CA ARG A 154 -7.63 29.66 -2.82
C ARG A 154 -8.41 29.09 -4.01
N MET A 155 -8.75 27.81 -3.96
CA MET A 155 -9.51 27.14 -5.03
C MET A 155 -10.88 26.73 -4.47
N GLY A 156 -11.87 27.64 -4.61
CA GLY A 156 -13.22 27.45 -4.06
C GLY A 156 -13.24 27.46 -2.52
N ASN A 157 -13.77 26.40 -1.91
CA ASN A 157 -13.88 26.26 -0.45
C ASN A 157 -12.59 25.73 0.21
N MET A 158 -11.55 25.45 -0.58
CA MET A 158 -10.27 24.95 -0.08
C MET A 158 -9.29 26.10 0.11
N GLU A 159 -8.91 26.32 1.37
CA GLU A 159 -7.92 27.30 1.79
C GLU A 159 -6.68 26.56 2.31
N MET A 160 -5.55 26.69 1.60
CA MET A 160 -4.24 26.22 2.10
C MET A 160 -3.57 27.36 2.86
N ASN A 161 -3.47 27.21 4.19
CA ASN A 161 -2.81 28.18 5.05
C ASN A 161 -1.31 27.84 5.16
N LEU A 162 -0.45 28.71 4.62
CA LEU A 162 1.01 28.52 4.60
C LEU A 162 1.67 28.51 6.00
N ASN A 163 0.97 28.96 7.04
CA ASN A 163 1.51 28.97 8.40
C ASN A 163 1.41 27.60 9.11
N ASN A 164 0.60 26.67 8.59
CA ASN A 164 0.48 25.31 9.13
C ASN A 164 0.70 24.29 8.00
N PRO A 165 1.89 23.67 7.89
CA PRO A 165 2.12 22.68 6.85
C PRO A 165 1.19 21.48 7.08
N MET A 166 0.31 21.22 6.11
CA MET A 166 -0.60 20.07 6.01
C MET A 166 -1.84 20.06 6.94
N GLU A 167 -2.59 21.16 6.99
CA GLU A 167 -3.97 21.17 7.49
C GLU A 167 -4.96 21.13 6.31
N MET A 168 -5.69 20.02 6.12
CA MET A 168 -6.73 19.91 5.10
C MET A 168 -8.12 20.02 5.74
N ARG A 169 -8.90 21.02 5.32
CA ARG A 169 -10.29 21.23 5.74
C ARG A 169 -11.22 20.96 4.57
N MET A 170 -12.06 19.94 4.68
CA MET A 170 -13.09 19.62 3.68
C MET A 170 -14.46 19.69 4.37
N GLY A 171 -15.10 20.86 4.31
CA GLY A 171 -16.37 21.13 5.01
C GLY A 171 -16.22 21.02 6.53
N ASN A 172 -16.89 20.04 7.14
CA ASN A 172 -16.92 19.82 8.59
C ASN A 172 -15.76 18.93 9.08
N MET A 173 -14.98 18.35 8.16
CA MET A 173 -13.96 17.37 8.50
C MET A 173 -12.57 18.00 8.34
N HIS A 174 -11.83 18.02 9.45
CA HIS A 174 -10.50 18.62 9.59
C HIS A 174 -9.50 17.51 9.86
N MET A 175 -8.47 17.41 9.02
CA MET A 175 -7.35 16.49 9.23
C MET A 175 -6.06 17.30 9.37
N ARG A 176 -5.44 17.21 10.55
CA ARG A 176 -4.08 17.69 10.84
C ARG A 176 -3.15 16.49 10.89
N MET A 177 -2.12 16.49 10.05
CA MET A 177 -1.06 15.50 10.14
C MET A 177 0.03 16.01 11.09
N GLY A 178 -0.06 15.62 12.36
CA GLY A 178 0.81 16.11 13.43
C GLY A 178 0.46 15.61 14.83
N ASP A 179 -0.75 15.08 15.04
CA ASP A 179 -1.05 14.29 16.24
C ASP A 179 -0.39 12.91 16.10
N SER A 180 0.80 12.82 16.70
CA SER A 180 1.40 11.54 17.04
C SER A 180 0.42 10.81 17.97
N PRO A 181 0.01 9.56 17.73
CA PRO A 181 -0.57 8.77 18.79
C PRO A 181 0.54 8.53 19.81
N GLN A 182 0.58 9.40 20.82
CA GLN A 182 1.38 9.21 22.00
C GLN A 182 0.94 7.90 22.65
N MET A 183 1.67 6.82 22.33
CA MET A 183 1.67 5.56 23.06
C MET A 183 2.21 5.82 24.47
N ASN A 184 1.39 6.40 25.34
CA ASN A 184 1.49 6.21 26.79
C ASN A 184 0.22 6.63 27.56
N GLN A 185 -0.95 6.20 27.10
CA GLN A 185 -2.13 6.12 27.97
C GLN A 185 -2.80 4.76 27.78
N PRO A 186 -3.13 4.02 28.86
CA PRO A 186 -4.01 2.86 28.77
C PRO A 186 -5.37 3.32 28.22
N PRO A 187 -6.06 2.50 27.41
CA PRO A 187 -7.33 2.87 26.82
C PRO A 187 -8.34 3.18 27.92
N GLN A 188 -8.67 4.47 28.06
CA GLN A 188 -9.88 4.88 28.77
C GLN A 188 -11.07 4.49 27.90
N SER A 189 -11.97 3.79 28.56
CA SER A 189 -13.32 3.40 28.16
C SER A 189 -14.04 4.46 27.32
N PRO A 190 -14.84 4.09 26.29
CA PRO A 190 -15.90 4.98 25.83
C PRO A 190 -16.92 5.22 26.96
N PRO A 191 -17.52 6.43 27.06
CA PRO A 191 -18.53 6.71 28.06
C PRO A 191 -19.77 5.87 27.80
N SER A 192 -20.09 5.03 28.77
CA SER A 192 -21.36 4.32 28.92
C SER A 192 -22.55 5.27 28.90
N GLN A 193 -23.57 4.89 28.13
CA GLN A 193 -25.00 5.00 28.40
C GLN A 193 -25.69 4.44 27.12
N SER A 194 -26.30 3.25 27.09
CA SER A 194 -26.97 2.49 28.14
C SER A 194 -27.22 1.06 27.61
N ALA A 195 -26.57 0.05 28.21
CA ALA A 195 -27.02 -1.35 28.27
C ALA A 195 -26.00 -2.24 29.02
N GLN A 196 -25.58 -1.84 30.21
CA GLN A 196 -25.06 -2.81 31.18
C GLN A 196 -26.24 -3.57 31.77
N ALA A 197 -26.56 -4.72 31.17
CA ALA A 197 -27.16 -5.88 31.83
C ALA A 197 -27.29 -7.06 30.83
N ALA A 198 -26.18 -7.71 30.44
CA ALA A 198 -26.19 -9.10 29.91
C ALA A 198 -24.76 -9.62 29.59
N GLN A 199 -23.81 -9.56 30.53
CA GLN A 199 -22.71 -10.53 30.54
C GLN A 199 -23.18 -11.80 31.24
N ALA A 200 -24.25 -12.40 30.70
CA ALA A 200 -24.72 -13.72 31.11
C ALA A 200 -24.37 -14.69 29.97
N ASN A 201 -23.24 -15.38 30.14
CA ASN A 201 -23.04 -16.76 29.69
C ASN A 201 -23.51 -17.07 28.25
N ARG A 202 -23.04 -16.32 27.23
CA ARG A 202 -23.31 -16.66 25.83
C ARG A 202 -22.54 -17.94 25.49
N ARG A 203 -23.26 -19.04 25.25
CA ARG A 203 -22.71 -20.34 24.83
C ARG A 203 -22.68 -20.39 23.30
N PHE A 204 -21.87 -21.28 22.75
CA PHE A 204 -21.80 -21.53 21.30
C PHE A 204 -22.09 -23.01 21.04
N CYS A 205 -22.75 -23.31 19.92
CA CYS A 205 -23.03 -24.67 19.50
C CYS A 205 -21.72 -25.39 19.13
N SER A 206 -21.46 -26.56 19.71
CA SER A 206 -20.27 -27.36 19.41
C SER A 206 -20.29 -28.01 18.02
N GLN A 207 -21.45 -28.10 17.36
CA GLN A 207 -21.58 -28.71 16.03
C GLN A 207 -21.43 -27.70 14.89
N CYS A 208 -21.95 -26.48 15.03
CA CYS A 208 -21.93 -25.49 13.94
C CYS A 208 -21.31 -24.14 14.31
N GLY A 209 -20.94 -23.92 15.58
CA GLY A 209 -20.34 -22.67 16.04
C GLY A 209 -21.31 -21.50 16.20
N ALA A 210 -22.61 -21.68 15.93
CA ALA A 210 -23.60 -20.62 16.10
C ALA A 210 -23.72 -20.20 17.57
N ALA A 211 -23.93 -18.90 17.81
CA ALA A 211 -24.24 -18.39 19.15
C ALA A 211 -25.60 -18.93 19.61
N VAL A 212 -25.66 -19.41 20.85
CA VAL A 212 -26.86 -20.02 21.44
C VAL A 212 -27.07 -19.46 22.85
N GLU A 213 -28.34 -19.27 23.22
CA GLU A 213 -28.65 -18.79 24.55
C GLU A 213 -28.49 -19.91 25.58
N PRO A 214 -28.12 -19.61 26.84
CA PRO A 214 -27.92 -20.64 27.87
C PRO A 214 -29.20 -21.42 28.21
N THR A 215 -30.38 -20.93 27.83
CA THR A 215 -31.69 -21.62 27.96
C THR A 215 -32.07 -22.45 26.74
N ASP A 216 -31.33 -22.38 25.63
CA ASP A 216 -31.63 -23.14 24.42
C ASP A 216 -31.30 -24.63 24.60
N ARG A 217 -32.30 -25.49 24.33
CA ARG A 217 -32.11 -26.95 24.29
C ARG A 217 -31.69 -27.47 22.93
N PHE A 218 -31.88 -26.67 21.89
CA PHE A 218 -31.54 -27.01 20.50
C PHE A 218 -30.96 -25.79 19.82
N CYS A 219 -29.96 -25.99 18.96
CA CYS A 219 -29.41 -24.93 18.16
C CYS A 219 -30.38 -24.53 17.04
N ALA A 220 -30.81 -23.26 17.02
CA ALA A 220 -31.68 -22.74 15.96
C ALA A 220 -31.05 -22.79 14.56
N SER A 221 -29.72 -22.89 14.46
CA SER A 221 -29.00 -22.91 13.19
C SER A 221 -28.85 -24.30 12.57
N CYS A 222 -28.74 -25.37 13.38
CA CYS A 222 -28.47 -26.71 12.87
C CYS A 222 -29.36 -27.82 13.46
N GLY A 223 -30.25 -27.49 14.40
CA GLY A 223 -31.15 -28.43 15.06
C GLY A 223 -30.48 -29.36 16.08
N HIS A 224 -29.18 -29.21 16.33
CA HIS A 224 -28.47 -30.07 17.28
C HIS A 224 -28.87 -29.77 18.72
N GLN A 225 -29.05 -30.82 19.52
CA GLN A 225 -29.46 -30.73 20.91
C GLN A 225 -28.29 -30.26 21.79
N LEU A 226 -28.49 -29.15 22.48
CA LEU A 226 -27.54 -28.55 23.41
C LEU A 226 -27.89 -29.09 24.80
N HIS A 227 -27.22 -30.18 25.18
CA HIS A 227 -27.33 -30.77 26.53
C HIS A 227 -26.23 -30.25 27.46
#